data_AF-A0A9D0GXF9-F1
#
_entry.id   AF-A0A9D0GXF9-F1
#
_cell.length_a   1.000
_cell.length_b   1.000
_cell.length_c   1.000
_cell.angle_alpha   90.00
_cell.angle_beta   90.00
_cell.angle_gamma   90.00
#
_symmetry.space_group_name_H-M   'P 1'
#
loop_
_entity.id
_entity.type
_entity.pdbx_description
1 polymer ?
#
loop_
_entity_poly.entity_id
_entity_poly.type
_entity_poly.pdbx_seq_one_letter_code
_entity_poly.pdbx_strand_id
1 'polypeptide(L)'
;MEGEKKAYPFAVVGFFVTDKEAAESFRKDVSPEDVEQIKKLLKKLIFAEGVDIAIAPFVVPPDQVNDALHELADIIFSPEEKDN
;
A
#
# COMPACT_ATOMS: atom_id res chain seq x y z
N MET A 1 15.26 -23.24 -13.68
CA MET A 1 15.32 -21.83 -14.10
C MET A 1 14.53 -21.06 -13.06
N GLU A 2 15.19 -20.35 -12.15
CA GLU A 2 14.48 -19.38 -11.31
C GLU A 2 14.01 -18.27 -12.26
N GLY A 3 12.70 -18.20 -12.49
CA GLY A 3 12.13 -17.09 -13.25
C GLY A 3 12.42 -15.78 -12.54
N GLU A 4 12.70 -14.73 -13.29
CA GLU A 4 12.84 -13.38 -12.74
C GLU A 4 11.62 -13.04 -11.89
N LYS A 5 11.85 -12.62 -10.64
CA LYS A 5 10.79 -12.10 -9.78
C LYS A 5 10.31 -10.77 -10.37
N LYS A 6 9.01 -10.70 -10.66
CA LYS A 6 8.35 -9.49 -11.19
C LYS A 6 7.54 -8.84 -10.09
N ALA A 7 7.74 -7.55 -9.88
CA ALA A 7 6.89 -6.74 -9.01
C ALA A 7 5.79 -6.09 -9.85
N TYR A 8 4.55 -6.17 -9.38
CA TYR A 8 3.39 -5.54 -9.99
C TYR A 8 2.74 -4.61 -8.96
N PRO A 9 2.54 -3.32 -9.27
CA PRO A 9 1.79 -2.44 -8.38
C PRO A 9 0.33 -2.90 -8.33
N PHE A 10 -0.26 -2.87 -7.13
CA PHE A 10 -1.69 -3.08 -6.94
C PHE A 10 -2.25 -2.04 -5.97
N ALA A 11 -3.52 -1.67 -6.16
CA ALA A 11 -4.22 -0.73 -5.32
C ALA A 11 -5.55 -1.34 -4.86
N VAL A 12 -5.92 -1.09 -3.60
CA VAL A 12 -7.25 -1.42 -3.06
C VAL A 12 -8.00 -0.10 -2.89
N VAL A 13 -9.04 0.10 -3.69
CA VAL A 13 -9.88 1.31 -3.65
C VAL A 13 -11.15 1.01 -2.87
N GLY A 14 -11.44 1.82 -1.86
CA GLY A 14 -12.64 1.73 -1.04
C GLY A 14 -13.31 3.07 -0.88
N PHE A 15 -14.62 3.05 -0.67
CA PHE A 15 -15.41 4.22 -0.32
C PHE A 15 -15.94 4.04 1.11
N PHE A 16 -15.91 5.12 1.88
CA PHE A 16 -16.60 5.20 3.17
C PHE A 16 -17.51 6.44 3.15
N VAL A 17 -18.59 6.38 3.93
CA VAL A 17 -19.54 7.48 4.07
C VAL A 17 -19.54 7.92 5.51
N THR A 18 -19.43 9.23 5.72
CA THR A 18 -19.41 9.84 7.05
C THR A 18 -19.89 11.28 6.98
N ASP A 19 -20.36 11.77 8.12
CA ASP A 19 -20.66 13.16 8.41
C ASP A 19 -19.45 13.96 8.94
N LYS A 20 -18.31 13.27 9.19
CA LYS A 20 -17.05 13.87 9.65
C LYS A 20 -16.19 14.36 8.50
N GLU A 21 -15.23 15.24 8.82
CA GLU A 21 -14.18 15.58 7.87
C GLU A 21 -13.25 14.39 7.60
N ALA A 22 -12.70 14.31 6.38
CA ALA A 22 -11.84 13.20 5.96
C ALA A 22 -10.67 12.97 6.92
N ALA A 23 -9.99 14.04 7.36
CA ALA A 23 -8.84 13.96 8.28
C ALA A 23 -9.19 13.41 9.68
N GLU A 24 -10.47 13.45 10.06
CA GLU A 24 -10.97 12.93 11.34
C GLU A 24 -11.60 11.54 11.19
N SER A 25 -11.78 11.09 9.96
CA SER A 25 -12.39 9.80 9.63
C SER A 25 -11.41 8.65 9.70
N PHE A 26 -10.11 8.95 9.62
CA PHE A 26 -9.04 7.96 9.74
C PHE A 26 -8.48 7.91 11.16
N ARG A 27 -8.27 6.69 11.65
CA ARG A 27 -7.50 6.46 12.89
C ARG A 27 -6.09 6.98 12.71
N LYS A 28 -5.62 7.78 13.67
CA LYS A 28 -4.26 8.36 13.68
C LYS A 28 -3.26 7.45 14.40
N ASP A 29 -3.75 6.41 15.05
CA ASP A 29 -3.03 5.52 15.96
C ASP A 29 -2.87 4.10 15.37
N VAL A 30 -2.74 3.97 14.05
CA VAL A 30 -2.54 2.66 13.41
C VAL A 30 -1.14 2.15 13.73
N SER A 31 -1.07 1.04 14.47
CA SER A 31 0.20 0.42 14.85
C SER A 31 0.78 -0.43 13.71
N PRO A 32 2.10 -0.72 13.70
CA PRO A 32 2.70 -1.65 12.76
C PRO A 32 2.06 -3.06 12.79
N GLU A 33 1.60 -3.50 13.96
CA GLU A 33 0.93 -4.80 14.14
C GLU A 33 -0.44 -4.82 13.44
N ASP A 34 -1.20 -3.73 13.52
CA ASP A 34 -2.48 -3.59 12.82
C ASP A 34 -2.28 -3.67 11.29
N VAL A 35 -1.24 -3.00 10.78
CA VAL A 35 -0.88 -3.05 9.35
C VAL A 35 -0.53 -4.48 8.93
N GLU A 36 0.25 -5.20 9.74
CA GLU A 36 0.62 -6.59 9.44
C GLU A 36 -0.60 -7.53 9.45
N GLN A 37 -1.59 -7.29 10.31
CA GLN A 37 -2.86 -8.03 10.28
C GLN A 37 -3.64 -7.79 8.98
N ILE A 38 -3.75 -6.54 8.54
CA ILE A 38 -4.37 -6.18 7.26
C ILE A 38 -3.63 -6.87 6.10
N LYS A 39 -2.30 -6.82 6.11
CA LYS A 39 -1.46 -7.48 5.10
C LYS A 39 -1.72 -8.98 5.03
N LYS A 40 -1.77 -9.67 6.17
CA LYS A 40 -2.08 -11.11 6.23
C LYS A 40 -3.47 -11.43 5.68
N LEU A 41 -4.46 -10.59 6.00
CA LEU A 41 -5.82 -10.71 5.48
C LEU A 41 -5.86 -10.55 3.95
N LEU A 42 -5.23 -9.51 3.41
CA LEU A 42 -5.17 -9.28 1.96
C LEU A 42 -4.48 -10.44 1.24
N LYS A 43 -3.33 -10.90 1.74
CA LYS A 43 -2.58 -12.05 1.18
C LYS A 43 -3.43 -13.31 1.15
N LYS A 44 -4.24 -13.56 2.19
CA LYS A 44 -5.12 -14.73 2.28
C LYS A 44 -6.33 -14.65 1.35
N LEU A 45 -6.90 -13.45 1.14
CA LEU A 45 -8.19 -13.28 0.48
C LEU A 45 -8.10 -12.92 -1.00
N ILE A 46 -7.09 -12.16 -1.40
CA ILE A 46 -7.00 -11.57 -2.75
C ILE A 46 -5.94 -12.28 -3.59
N PHE A 47 -4.84 -12.71 -2.97
CA PHE A 47 -3.67 -13.21 -3.69
C PHE A 47 -3.59 -14.74 -3.68
N ALA A 48 -3.01 -15.28 -4.74
CA ALA A 48 -2.70 -16.71 -4.83
C ALA A 48 -1.58 -17.10 -3.84
N GLU A 49 -1.49 -18.40 -3.55
CA GLU A 49 -0.43 -18.94 -2.70
C GLU A 49 0.96 -18.61 -3.27
N GLY A 50 1.89 -18.25 -2.38
CA GLY A 50 3.26 -17.88 -2.76
C GLY A 50 3.46 -16.42 -3.19
N VAL A 51 2.40 -15.60 -3.25
CA VAL A 51 2.54 -14.16 -3.53
C VAL A 51 2.91 -13.40 -2.26
N ASP A 52 4.01 -12.66 -2.30
CA ASP A 52 4.38 -11.71 -1.26
C ASP A 52 3.88 -10.31 -1.59
N ILE A 53 3.38 -9.61 -0.56
CA ILE A 53 2.87 -8.25 -0.70
C ILE A 53 3.53 -7.35 0.33
N ALA A 54 3.72 -6.08 -0.05
CA ALA A 54 4.08 -5.00 0.85
C ALA A 54 2.96 -3.97 0.78
N ILE A 55 2.56 -3.45 1.94
CA ILE A 55 1.61 -2.34 2.03
C ILE A 55 2.25 -1.27 2.90
N ALA A 56 2.08 -0.02 2.49
CA ALA A 56 2.47 1.14 3.26
C ALA A 56 1.21 1.97 3.54
N PRO A 57 0.96 2.37 4.80
CA PRO A 57 -0.23 3.13 5.14
C PRO A 57 -0.07 4.58 4.68
N PHE A 58 -0.63 4.91 3.52
CA PHE A 58 -0.74 6.29 3.05
C PHE A 58 -2.20 6.66 2.87
N VAL A 59 -2.64 7.74 3.51
CA VAL A 59 -3.93 8.38 3.18
C VAL A 59 -3.61 9.43 2.14
N VAL A 60 -4.06 9.18 0.91
CA VAL A 60 -3.76 10.04 -0.23
C VAL A 60 -5.06 10.73 -0.69
N PRO A 61 -5.10 12.06 -0.77
CA PRO A 61 -6.20 12.78 -1.40
C PRO A 61 -6.49 12.22 -2.81
N PRO A 62 -7.76 12.22 -3.28
CA PRO A 62 -8.13 11.64 -4.57
C PRO A 62 -7.35 12.21 -5.76
N ASP A 63 -7.01 13.50 -5.70
CA ASP A 63 -6.21 14.24 -6.67
C ASP A 63 -4.72 13.85 -6.64
N GLN A 64 -4.24 13.25 -5.56
CA GLN A 64 -2.83 12.89 -5.33
C GLN A 64 -2.56 11.38 -5.47
N VAL A 65 -3.59 10.56 -5.73
CA VAL A 65 -3.44 9.09 -5.86
C VAL A 65 -2.43 8.71 -6.94
N ASN A 66 -2.41 9.45 -8.05
CA ASN A 66 -1.50 9.19 -9.15
C ASN A 66 -0.04 9.42 -8.74
N ASP A 67 0.23 10.51 -8.00
CA ASP A 67 1.57 10.86 -7.53
C ASP A 67 2.05 9.85 -6.47
N ALA A 68 1.19 9.44 -5.54
CA ALA A 68 1.54 8.41 -4.55
C ALA A 68 1.80 7.04 -5.18
N LEU A 69 1.10 6.69 -6.27
CA LEU A 69 1.40 5.47 -7.03
C LEU A 69 2.76 5.55 -7.72
N HIS A 70 3.13 6.73 -8.24
CA HIS A 70 4.45 6.98 -8.81
C HIS A 70 5.56 6.90 -7.76
N GLU A 71 5.41 7.55 -6.60
CA GLU A 71 6.38 7.46 -5.50
C GLU A 71 6.55 6.03 -4.98
N LEU A 72 5.45 5.28 -4.83
CA LEU A 72 5.51 3.89 -4.41
C LEU A 72 6.23 3.01 -5.45
N ALA A 73 5.99 3.27 -6.74
CA ALA A 73 6.70 2.59 -7.82
C ALA A 73 8.20 2.91 -7.76
N ASP A 74 8.60 4.17 -7.57
CA ASP A 74 10.00 4.57 -7.48
C ASP A 74 10.71 3.89 -6.28
N ILE A 75 10.05 3.80 -5.12
CA ILE A 75 10.60 3.08 -3.94
C ILE A 75 10.79 1.58 -4.21
N ILE A 76 9.89 0.96 -4.99
CA ILE A 76 9.93 -0.48 -5.28
C ILE A 76 10.91 -0.80 -6.42
N PHE A 77 11.03 0.07 -7.42
CA PHE A 77 11.79 -0.19 -8.65
C PHE A 77 13.15 0.52 -8.71
N SER A 78 13.40 1.51 -7.85
CA SER A 78 14.67 2.26 -7.77
C SER A 78 15.19 2.30 -6.32
N PRO A 79 15.66 1.18 -5.75
CA PRO A 79 16.14 1.12 -4.36
C PRO A 79 17.47 1.88 -4.10
N GLU A 80 18.11 2.47 -5.11
CA GLU A 80 19.41 3.13 -4.98
C GLU A 80 19.44 4.51 -5.64
N GLU A 81 19.13 5.57 -4.88
CA GLU A 81 19.79 6.90 -4.95
C GLU A 81 19.59 7.64 -3.60
N LYS A 82 19.92 6.97 -2.50
CA LYS A 82 20.13 7.62 -1.19
C LYS A 82 21.54 7.32 -0.66
N ASP A 83 22.54 7.67 -1.46
CA ASP A 83 23.89 7.93 -0.98
C ASP A 83 24.47 9.08 -1.82
N ASN A 84 24.31 10.30 -1.30
CA ASN A 84 25.21 11.45 -1.46
C ASN A 84 24.82 12.56 -0.48
#